data_AF-K5WSH9-F1
#
_entry.id   AF-K5WSH9-F1
#
_cell.length_a   1.000
_cell.length_b   1.000
_cell.length_c   1.000
_cell.angle_alpha   90.00
_cell.angle_beta   90.00
_cell.angle_gamma   90.00
#
_symmetry.space_group_name_H-M   'P 1'
#
loop_
_entity.id
_entity.type
_entity.pdbx_description
1 polymer ?
#
loop_
_entity_poly.entity_id
_entity_poly.type
_entity_poly.pdbx_seq_one_letter_code
_entity_poly.pdbx_strand_id
1 'polypeptide(L)'
;MVRYFAFGYKVKYQWIFDRANELYMVPWNDTTDARANVMFDYFVTVVGQAGLMSYVRPIALKDEDCVGYCLASTDPSDGLPSRARDAEKIEKLRQIVG
;
A
#
# COMPACT_ATOMS: atom_id res chain seq x y z
N MET A 1 -22.94 14.24 12.63
CA MET A 1 -21.51 13.89 12.59
C MET A 1 -21.31 12.94 11.42
N VAL A 2 -20.69 13.40 10.33
CA VAL A 2 -20.38 12.53 9.17
C VAL A 2 -19.20 11.65 9.58
N ARG A 3 -19.36 10.33 9.50
CA ARG A 3 -18.25 9.38 9.71
C ARG A 3 -17.61 9.10 8.36
N TYR A 4 -16.32 9.36 8.26
CA TYR A 4 -15.54 8.98 7.09
C TYR A 4 -14.89 7.62 7.31
N PHE A 5 -14.86 6.80 6.27
CA PHE A 5 -14.29 5.46 6.28
C PHE A 5 -13.14 5.41 5.28
N ALA A 6 -11.97 5.01 5.78
CA ALA A 6 -10.83 4.63 4.98
C ALA A 6 -10.92 3.13 4.68
N PHE A 7 -10.81 2.77 3.41
CA PHE A 7 -10.73 1.39 2.96
C PHE A 7 -9.31 1.09 2.54
N GLY A 8 -8.75 0.04 3.12
CA GLY A 8 -7.38 -0.33 2.87
C GLY A 8 -7.14 -1.81 3.03
N TYR A 9 -5.97 -2.25 2.57
CA TYR A 9 -5.49 -3.61 2.73
C TYR A 9 -4.35 -3.64 3.73
N LYS A 10 -4.32 -4.71 4.53
CA LYS A 10 -3.22 -5.03 5.43
C LYS A 10 -2.43 -6.16 4.77
N VAL A 11 -1.17 -5.92 4.45
CA VAL A 11 -0.31 -6.90 3.79
C VAL A 11 0.82 -7.29 4.74
N LYS A 12 1.12 -8.59 4.82
CA LYS A 12 2.18 -9.12 5.66
C LYS A 12 3.55 -8.75 5.11
N TYR A 13 4.48 -8.36 5.98
CA TYR A 13 5.84 -8.00 5.60
C TYR A 13 6.54 -9.09 4.79
N GLN A 14 6.43 -10.36 5.19
CA GLN A 14 7.07 -11.47 4.47
C GLN A 14 6.65 -11.56 2.99
N TRP A 15 5.36 -11.39 2.70
CA TRP A 15 4.85 -11.44 1.34
C TRP A 15 5.45 -10.33 0.47
N ILE A 16 5.56 -9.13 1.03
CA ILE A 16 6.15 -7.97 0.35
C ILE A 16 7.63 -8.21 0.11
N PHE A 17 8.33 -8.77 1.09
CA PHE A 17 9.75 -9.11 0.98
C PHE A 17 10.05 -10.11 -0.12
N ASP A 18 9.28 -11.19 -0.18
CA ASP A 18 9.48 -12.24 -1.18
C ASP A 18 9.36 -11.64 -2.59
N ARG A 19 8.38 -10.76 -2.81
CA ARG A 19 8.15 -10.03 -4.06
C ARG A 19 9.19 -8.94 -4.34
N ALA A 20 9.64 -8.22 -3.32
CA ALA A 20 10.69 -7.22 -3.44
C ALA A 20 12.01 -7.88 -3.88
N ASN A 21 12.31 -9.07 -3.34
CA ASN A 21 13.45 -9.88 -3.76
C ASN A 21 13.37 -10.30 -5.24
N GLU A 22 12.18 -10.60 -5.78
CA GLU A 22 11.98 -10.87 -7.23
C GLU A 22 12.40 -9.67 -8.10
N LEU A 23 12.35 -8.45 -7.55
CA LEU A 23 12.78 -7.21 -8.21
C LEU A 23 14.20 -6.77 -7.83
N TYR A 24 14.97 -7.62 -7.16
CA TYR A 24 16.30 -7.31 -6.62
C TYR A 24 16.31 -6.14 -5.63
N MET A 25 15.17 -5.86 -4.98
CA MET A 25 15.06 -4.87 -3.92
C MET A 25 15.33 -5.56 -2.58
N VAL A 26 16.53 -5.35 -2.06
CA VAL A 26 17.01 -5.97 -0.82
C VAL A 26 17.36 -4.89 0.21
N PRO A 27 17.08 -5.15 1.50
CA PRO A 27 17.35 -4.18 2.54
C PRO A 27 18.87 -4.07 2.74
N TRP A 28 19.35 -2.84 2.93
CA TRP A 28 20.77 -2.55 3.05
C TRP A 28 21.41 -3.09 4.34
N ASN A 29 20.57 -3.43 5.33
CA ASN A 29 20.94 -4.15 6.55
C ASN A 29 19.71 -4.90 7.09
N ASP A 30 19.85 -5.55 8.25
CA ASP A 30 18.77 -6.35 8.85
C ASP A 30 17.90 -5.59 9.87
N THR A 31 17.85 -4.26 9.80
CA THR A 31 17.00 -3.47 10.70
C THR A 31 15.56 -3.41 10.21
N THR A 32 14.63 -3.25 11.14
CA THR A 32 13.20 -3.03 10.85
C THR A 32 12.97 -1.85 9.90
N ASP A 33 13.76 -0.78 10.05
CA ASP A 33 13.66 0.42 9.21
C ASP A 33 14.13 0.16 7.78
N ALA A 34 15.27 -0.51 7.59
CA ALA A 34 15.75 -0.87 6.26
C ALA A 34 14.78 -1.80 5.56
N ARG A 35 14.18 -2.71 6.34
CA ARG A 35 13.15 -3.59 5.85
C ARG A 35 11.89 -2.79 5.42
N ALA A 36 11.42 -1.87 6.25
CA ALA A 36 10.27 -1.01 5.95
C ALA A 36 10.47 -0.16 4.69
N ASN A 37 11.68 0.35 4.47
CA ASN A 37 12.01 1.13 3.27
C ASN A 37 11.89 0.30 1.99
N VAL A 38 12.43 -0.93 1.96
CA VAL A 38 12.28 -1.83 0.81
C VAL A 38 10.82 -2.13 0.51
N MET A 39 10.02 -2.35 1.55
CA MET A 39 8.60 -2.59 1.39
C MET A 39 7.87 -1.36 0.84
N PHE A 40 8.24 -0.16 1.28
CA PHE A 40 7.72 1.07 0.71
C PHE A 40 8.11 1.23 -0.78
N ASP A 41 9.39 1.03 -1.10
CA ASP A 41 9.94 1.16 -2.46
C ASP A 41 9.31 0.16 -3.43
N TYR A 42 9.13 -1.09 -3.00
CA TYR A 42 8.40 -2.10 -3.76
C TYR A 42 6.99 -1.61 -4.11
N PHE A 43 6.24 -1.13 -3.12
CA PHE A 43 4.88 -0.64 -3.34
C PHE A 43 4.83 0.55 -4.28
N VAL A 44 5.66 1.55 -4.06
CA VAL A 44 5.77 2.71 -4.95
C VAL A 44 6.07 2.27 -6.38
N THR A 45 6.94 1.28 -6.55
CA THR A 45 7.31 0.76 -7.87
C THR A 45 6.14 0.07 -8.56
N VAL A 46 5.50 -0.92 -7.94
CA VAL A 46 4.42 -1.69 -8.59
C VAL A 46 3.17 -0.84 -8.83
N VAL A 47 2.86 0.06 -7.89
CA VAL A 47 1.74 1.00 -8.01
C VAL A 47 2.03 2.08 -9.06
N GLY A 48 3.28 2.56 -9.10
CA GLY A 48 3.79 3.48 -10.13
C GLY A 48 3.67 2.90 -11.53
N GLN A 49 4.13 1.66 -11.72
CA GLN A 49 3.99 0.92 -12.99
C GLN A 49 2.53 0.77 -13.43
N ALA A 50 1.60 0.66 -12.48
CA ALA A 50 0.18 0.55 -12.76
C ALA A 50 -0.52 1.90 -13.02
N GLY A 51 0.16 3.03 -12.79
CA GLY A 51 -0.39 4.38 -12.90
C GLY A 51 -1.31 4.76 -11.74
N LEU A 52 -1.11 4.18 -10.56
CA LEU A 52 -2.05 4.23 -9.43
C LEU A 52 -1.48 4.94 -8.19
N MET A 53 -0.44 5.77 -8.33
CA MET A 53 0.24 6.43 -7.21
C MET A 53 -0.66 7.30 -6.34
N SER A 54 -1.67 7.95 -6.92
CA SER A 54 -2.65 8.74 -6.17
C SER A 54 -3.63 7.90 -5.33
N TYR A 55 -3.59 6.57 -5.48
CA TYR A 55 -4.50 5.62 -4.84
C TYR A 55 -3.83 4.88 -3.69
N VAL A 56 -2.60 5.23 -3.29
CA VAL A 56 -1.89 4.53 -2.22
C VAL A 56 -1.38 5.51 -1.19
N ARG A 57 -1.91 5.40 0.03
CA ARG A 57 -1.32 6.03 1.22
C ARG A 57 -0.84 4.94 2.17
N PRO A 58 0.47 4.85 2.46
CA PRO A 58 0.96 3.94 3.49
C PRO A 58 0.41 4.38 4.86
N ILE A 59 -0.01 3.40 5.65
CA ILE A 59 -0.43 3.55 7.03
C ILE A 59 0.50 2.67 7.86
N ALA A 60 1.27 3.32 8.75
CA ALA A 60 1.99 2.60 9.78
C ALA A 60 0.97 1.95 10.73
N LEU A 61 0.97 0.63 10.78
CA LEU A 61 0.16 -0.12 11.72
C LEU A 61 0.98 -0.34 12.99
N LYS A 62 0.30 -0.41 14.14
CA LYS A 62 0.95 -0.75 15.42
C LYS A 62 1.34 -2.23 15.51
N ASP A 63 0.85 -3.07 14.59
CA ASP A 63 1.19 -4.48 14.53
C ASP A 63 2.51 -4.67 13.80
N GLU A 64 3.47 -5.33 14.44
CA GLU A 64 4.88 -5.43 14.05
C GLU A 64 5.15 -6.22 12.75
N ASP A 65 4.12 -6.71 12.05
CA ASP A 65 4.29 -7.63 10.92
C ASP A 65 3.56 -7.22 9.63
N CYS A 66 2.97 -6.02 9.57
CA CYS A 66 2.15 -5.63 8.42
C CYS A 66 2.23 -4.14 8.09
N VAL A 67 2.13 -3.82 6.80
CA VAL A 67 1.82 -2.46 6.33
C VAL A 67 0.34 -2.37 5.99
N GLY A 68 -0.30 -1.28 6.40
CA GLY A 68 -1.63 -0.90 5.91
C GLY A 68 -1.49 0.02 4.71
N TYR A 69 -2.31 -0.16 3.68
CA TYR A 69 -2.40 0.77 2.56
C TYR A 69 -3.83 1.23 2.41
N CYS A 70 -4.05 2.54 2.46
CA CYS A 70 -5.35 3.11 2.13
C CYS A 70 -5.50 3.21 0.62
N LEU A 71 -6.55 2.61 0.07
CA LEU A 71 -6.85 2.65 -1.36
C LEU A 71 -8.00 3.58 -1.73
N ALA A 72 -8.88 3.85 -0.78
CA ALA A 72 -10.03 4.71 -0.99
C ALA A 72 -10.51 5.29 0.32
N SER A 73 -11.12 6.46 0.25
CA SER A 73 -11.75 7.09 1.39
C SER A 73 -13.12 7.63 1.02
N THR A 74 -13.98 7.73 2.02
CA THR A 74 -15.22 8.50 1.89
C THR A 74 -15.04 9.96 2.32
N ASP A 75 -13.85 10.36 2.77
CA ASP A 75 -13.51 11.75 3.06
C ASP A 75 -13.15 12.48 1.76
N PRO A 76 -13.92 13.49 1.32
CA PRO A 76 -13.62 14.22 0.10
C PRO A 76 -12.39 15.14 0.22
N SER A 77 -11.87 15.38 1.44
CA SER A 77 -10.75 16.29 1.71
C SER A 77 -9.38 15.60 1.76
N ASP A 78 -9.33 14.27 1.79
CA ASP A 78 -8.07 13.55 2.01
C ASP A 78 -7.30 13.23 0.72
N GLY A 79 -7.90 13.57 -0.43
CA GLY A 79 -7.33 13.36 -1.76
C GLY A 79 -7.29 11.90 -2.20
N LEU A 80 -7.91 11.00 -1.45
CA LEU A 80 -7.97 9.58 -1.78
C LEU A 80 -9.14 9.29 -2.74
N PRO A 81 -9.03 8.22 -3.53
CA PRO A 81 -10.07 7.80 -4.47
C PRO A 81 -11.39 7.46 -3.78
N SER A 82 -12.50 7.66 -4.49
CA SER A 82 -13.82 7.30 -3.97
C SER A 82 -14.12 5.85 -4.32
N ARG A 83 -14.42 5.01 -3.32
CA ARG A 83 -14.75 3.59 -3.54
C ARG A 83 -15.85 3.35 -4.59
N ALA A 84 -16.82 4.27 -4.69
CA ALA A 84 -17.92 4.16 -5.65
C ALA A 84 -17.52 4.56 -7.09
N ARG A 85 -16.61 5.53 -7.25
CA ARG A 85 -16.20 6.03 -8.58
C ARG A 85 -14.99 5.28 -9.14
N ASP A 86 -14.16 4.73 -8.27
CA ASP A 86 -12.86 4.18 -8.62
C ASP A 86 -12.74 2.67 -8.37
N ALA A 87 -13.87 1.97 -8.28
CA ALA A 87 -13.94 0.54 -7.96
C ALA A 87 -13.00 -0.32 -8.84
N GLU A 88 -12.93 -0.06 -10.16
CA GLU A 88 -12.04 -0.81 -11.06
C GLU A 88 -10.55 -0.60 -10.76
N LYS A 89 -10.15 0.62 -10.42
CA LYS A 89 -8.76 0.94 -10.08
C LYS A 89 -8.37 0.36 -8.73
N ILE A 90 -9.31 0.36 -7.78
CA ILE A 90 -9.15 -0.27 -6.46
C ILE A 90 -9.00 -1.79 -6.62
N GLU A 91 -9.79 -2.42 -7.49
CA GLU A 91 -9.66 -3.86 -7.76
C GLU A 91 -8.35 -4.19 -8.47
N LYS A 92 -7.90 -3.36 -9.42
CA LYS A 92 -6.59 -3.51 -10.06
C LYS A 92 -5.45 -3.40 -9.05
N LEU A 93 -5.52 -2.45 -8.12
CA LEU A 93 -4.59 -2.35 -6.99
C LEU A 93 -4.60 -3.61 -6.13
N ARG A 94 -5.79 -4.11 -5.76
CA ARG A 94 -5.91 -5.35 -4.98
C ARG A 94 -5.20 -6.52 -5.67
N GLN A 95 -5.35 -6.66 -6.99
CA GLN A 95 -4.70 -7.72 -7.75
C GLN A 95 -3.18 -7.60 -7.82
N ILE A 96 -2.65 -6.37 -7.80
CA ILE A 96 -1.20 -6.11 -7.75
C ILE A 96 -0.63 -6.42 -6.37
N VAL A 97 -1.40 -6.05 -5.33
CA VAL A 97 -0.98 -6.07 -3.93
C VAL A 97 -1.24 -7.41 -3.24
N GLY A 98 -2.13 -8.26 -3.78
CA GLY A 98 -2.49 -9.57 -3.21
C GLY A 98 -3.67 -9.51 -2.26
#